data_AF-A0AAU9V452-F1
#
_entry.id   AF-A0AAU9V452-F1
#
_cell.length_a   1.000
_cell.length_b   1.000
_cell.length_c   1.000
_cell.angle_alpha   90.00
_cell.angle_beta   90.00
_cell.angle_gamma   90.00
#
_symmetry.space_group_name_H-M   'P 1'
#
loop_
_entity.id
_entity.type
_entity.pdbx_description
1 polymer ?
#
loop_
_entity_poly.entity_id
_entity_poly.type
_entity_poly.pdbx_seq_one_letter_code
_entity_poly.pdbx_strand_id
1 'polypeptide(L)'
;MHADPESPASREEAHLLPDEWLKIKPVPGNGNLSPGVYYPTVSKRFVDASQPVPSPIANIPSRSHRHGASRRTRRRAILKNGECNILKSRISQRRLRFLQDMFTTLVDAQWRWTLLVFTLSFILSWLGFALIWWLIAFTHGDLEPEHLPPMQESTNWKPCVFNIFDFTSCFLFSIETQHTIGYGARTTTEECPEAIFIMCLQSIVGVMIQAFMVGIVFAKMTRPKHRTQTLLFSKYAVVCQRDGDLCLMFRVGDLRKSHIIGASVRAQLIRSRTTKEGELLSHYQTELELNADGCDSNLFFIWPITMVHRINANSPFYGVSAADVLQEKFEIVVILEGTIESTGQTTQARSSYTTSEIMWGHRFVPLVTYNRERQGYEVDYSKFDDTSQVDTPLCSAKELDEFYGNQADRRSIESTEHMVLKLPERPPRTPVPAGENPAPKAEQKNGDFTVTL
;
A
#
# COMPACT_ATOMS: atom_id res chain seq x y z
N MET A 1 12.61 36.99 -3.94
CA MET A 1 13.26 36.63 -5.22
C MET A 1 12.15 36.19 -6.16
N HIS A 2 11.61 37.14 -6.92
CA HIS A 2 10.64 36.86 -7.99
C HIS A 2 11.45 36.49 -9.24
N ALA A 3 11.11 35.37 -9.88
CA ALA A 3 11.71 34.96 -11.14
C ALA A 3 10.77 35.35 -12.30
N ASP A 4 11.35 36.03 -13.29
CA ASP A 4 10.72 36.52 -14.52
C ASP A 4 10.14 35.40 -15.40
N PRO A 5 9.00 35.62 -16.07
CA PRO A 5 8.33 34.64 -16.91
C PRO A 5 8.89 34.53 -18.36
N GLU A 6 9.98 35.20 -18.70
CA GLU A 6 10.54 35.24 -20.08
C GLU A 6 11.92 34.59 -20.20
N SER A 7 12.08 33.35 -19.70
CA SER A 7 13.26 32.53 -20.01
C SER A 7 12.99 31.58 -21.20
N PRO A 8 13.93 31.41 -22.16
CA PRO A 8 13.73 30.60 -23.38
C PRO A 8 13.46 29.11 -23.13
N ALA A 9 13.63 28.61 -21.91
CA ALA A 9 13.46 27.21 -21.54
C ALA A 9 11.98 26.77 -21.42
N SER A 10 11.01 27.70 -21.42
CA SER A 10 9.58 27.38 -21.33
C SER A 10 8.92 27.13 -22.70
N ARG A 11 9.66 27.29 -23.81
CA ARG A 11 9.10 27.25 -25.16
C ARG A 11 9.24 25.89 -25.87
N GLU A 12 9.97 24.94 -25.29
CA GLU A 12 10.14 23.59 -25.84
C GLU A 12 9.17 22.54 -25.25
N GLU A 13 8.48 22.81 -24.13
CA GLU A 13 7.57 21.83 -23.51
C GLU A 13 6.15 21.79 -24.13
N ALA A 14 5.83 22.67 -25.09
CA ALA A 14 4.48 22.76 -25.66
C ALA A 14 4.22 21.87 -26.89
N HIS A 15 5.19 21.07 -27.36
CA HIS A 15 5.08 20.35 -28.65
C HIS A 15 5.12 18.81 -28.58
N LEU A 16 4.77 18.19 -27.44
CA LEU A 16 4.82 16.72 -27.26
C LEU A 16 3.46 16.01 -27.09
N LEU A 17 2.38 16.50 -27.71
CA LEU A 17 1.10 15.78 -27.75
C LEU A 17 0.56 15.69 -29.19
N PRO A 18 0.20 14.49 -29.71
CA PRO A 18 -0.42 14.36 -31.02
C PRO A 18 -1.87 14.90 -31.04
N ASP A 19 -2.16 15.79 -32.00
CA ASP A 19 -3.45 16.49 -32.24
C ASP A 19 -4.65 15.60 -32.66
N GLU A 20 -4.56 14.28 -32.58
CA GLU A 20 -5.62 13.37 -33.07
C GLU A 20 -6.70 13.03 -32.03
N TRP A 21 -6.55 13.44 -30.77
CA TRP A 21 -7.48 13.04 -29.69
C TRP A 21 -8.66 14.00 -29.44
N LEU A 22 -8.77 15.09 -30.22
CA LEU A 22 -9.80 16.12 -30.01
C LEU A 22 -10.93 16.15 -31.05
N LYS A 23 -11.16 15.05 -31.80
CA LYS A 23 -12.34 14.94 -32.70
C LYS A 23 -13.46 14.11 -32.06
N ILE A 24 -14.32 14.79 -31.32
CA ILE A 24 -15.63 14.28 -30.88
C ILE A 24 -16.54 14.20 -32.11
N LYS A 25 -17.01 12.99 -32.47
CA LYS A 25 -18.07 12.80 -33.47
C LYS A 25 -19.45 13.06 -32.84
N PRO A 26 -20.30 13.93 -33.41
CA PRO A 26 -21.66 14.12 -32.95
C PRO A 26 -22.56 12.97 -33.41
N VAL A 27 -23.31 12.37 -32.49
CA VAL A 27 -24.43 11.46 -32.79
C VAL A 27 -25.73 12.27 -32.69
N PRO A 28 -26.61 12.26 -33.72
CA PRO A 28 -27.88 12.98 -33.64
C PRO A 28 -28.86 12.25 -32.70
N GLY A 29 -29.42 13.00 -31.75
CA GLY A 29 -30.45 12.54 -30.82
C GLY A 29 -31.86 12.67 -31.38
N ASN A 30 -32.77 11.80 -30.93
CA ASN A 30 -33.87 12.17 -30.03
C ASN A 30 -34.95 11.08 -29.99
N GLY A 31 -35.46 10.83 -28.78
CA GLY A 31 -36.64 10.01 -28.56
C GLY A 31 -36.84 9.70 -27.08
N ASN A 32 -37.25 10.71 -26.32
CA ASN A 32 -38.02 10.71 -25.07
C ASN A 32 -37.79 9.59 -24.03
N LEU A 33 -37.51 9.97 -22.78
CA LEU A 33 -38.42 9.79 -21.62
C LEU A 33 -37.65 10.04 -20.29
N SER A 34 -38.26 10.85 -19.42
CA SER A 34 -37.93 10.97 -17.98
C SER A 34 -38.81 9.99 -17.16
N PRO A 35 -38.66 9.88 -15.83
CA PRO A 35 -38.09 8.74 -15.15
C PRO A 35 -39.14 7.89 -14.39
N GLY A 36 -39.05 6.55 -14.50
CA GLY A 36 -39.95 5.63 -13.82
C GLY A 36 -39.21 4.59 -13.01
N VAL A 37 -39.38 4.65 -11.69
CA VAL A 37 -38.98 3.65 -10.69
C VAL A 37 -39.64 2.31 -11.02
N TYR A 38 -38.87 1.21 -11.07
CA TYR A 38 -39.41 -0.15 -11.21
C TYR A 38 -38.92 -1.08 -10.10
N TYR A 39 -39.88 -1.62 -9.34
CA TYR A 39 -39.72 -2.83 -8.53
C TYR A 39 -39.89 -4.08 -9.41
N PRO A 40 -39.22 -5.21 -9.11
CA PRO A 40 -39.40 -6.43 -9.87
C PRO A 40 -40.62 -7.21 -9.37
N THR A 41 -41.60 -7.43 -10.24
CA THR A 41 -42.65 -8.44 -10.05
C THR A 41 -42.32 -9.68 -10.87
N VAL A 42 -42.32 -10.82 -10.19
CA VAL A 42 -42.15 -12.16 -10.74
C VAL A 42 -43.47 -12.57 -11.40
N SER A 43 -43.42 -13.04 -12.65
CA SER A 43 -44.56 -13.69 -13.29
C SER A 43 -44.15 -15.02 -13.93
N LYS A 44 -44.76 -16.09 -13.44
CA LYS A 44 -44.79 -17.43 -14.03
C LYS A 44 -45.90 -17.46 -15.11
N ARG A 45 -45.60 -17.99 -16.30
CA ARG A 45 -46.58 -18.61 -17.20
C ARG A 45 -45.93 -19.83 -17.85
N PHE A 46 -46.43 -21.03 -17.55
CA PHE A 46 -47.54 -21.74 -18.19
C PHE A 46 -47.13 -22.37 -19.52
N VAL A 47 -47.06 -23.70 -19.47
CA VAL A 47 -46.82 -24.64 -20.55
C VAL A 47 -48.10 -24.79 -21.35
N ASP A 48 -48.00 -24.72 -22.68
CA ASP A 48 -49.04 -25.27 -23.55
C ASP A 48 -48.40 -26.08 -24.68
N ALA A 49 -49.07 -27.17 -25.02
CA ALA A 49 -48.55 -28.29 -25.80
C ALA A 49 -49.11 -28.28 -27.22
N SER A 50 -48.23 -28.23 -28.22
CA SER A 50 -48.50 -28.73 -29.56
C SER A 50 -47.19 -28.83 -30.36
N GLN A 51 -46.72 -30.06 -30.62
CA GLN A 51 -45.72 -30.34 -31.65
C GLN A 51 -46.41 -30.56 -33.00
N PRO A 52 -45.72 -30.22 -34.11
CA PRO A 52 -45.54 -31.24 -35.15
C PRO A 52 -44.08 -31.40 -35.65
N VAL A 53 -43.90 -32.54 -36.31
CA VAL A 53 -42.72 -33.32 -36.79
C VAL A 53 -41.79 -32.56 -37.78
N PRO A 54 -40.49 -32.93 -37.93
CA PRO A 54 -39.47 -32.08 -38.56
C PRO A 54 -39.27 -32.37 -40.06
N SER A 55 -38.85 -31.35 -40.80
CA SER A 55 -38.28 -31.46 -42.15
C SER A 55 -36.86 -30.86 -42.21
N PRO A 56 -35.91 -31.51 -42.89
CA PRO A 56 -34.50 -31.14 -42.85
C PRO A 56 -34.19 -30.08 -43.91
N ILE A 57 -33.31 -29.13 -43.60
CA ILE A 57 -32.28 -28.53 -44.48
C ILE A 57 -31.79 -27.21 -43.87
N ALA A 58 -30.48 -27.18 -43.62
CA ALA A 58 -29.56 -26.04 -43.64
C ALA A 58 -29.91 -24.75 -42.86
N ASN A 59 -29.25 -24.59 -41.69
CA ASN A 59 -28.11 -23.67 -41.55
C ASN A 59 -27.74 -23.59 -40.06
N ILE A 60 -26.58 -24.14 -39.71
CA ILE A 60 -26.01 -24.04 -38.37
C ILE A 60 -25.31 -22.67 -38.28
N PRO A 61 -25.74 -21.73 -37.41
CA PRO A 61 -24.87 -20.64 -37.03
C PRO A 61 -23.83 -21.21 -36.06
N SER A 62 -22.57 -21.01 -36.40
CA SER A 62 -21.43 -21.37 -35.56
C SER A 62 -21.65 -20.90 -34.12
N ARG A 63 -21.54 -21.84 -33.18
CA ARG A 63 -21.44 -21.55 -31.75
C ARG A 63 -20.15 -20.76 -31.54
N SER A 64 -20.25 -19.44 -31.62
CA SER A 64 -19.28 -18.53 -31.03
C SER A 64 -19.06 -18.97 -29.58
N HIS A 65 -17.85 -19.47 -29.30
CA HIS A 65 -17.34 -19.65 -27.95
C HIS A 65 -17.42 -18.28 -27.27
N ARG A 66 -18.49 -18.04 -26.51
CA ARG A 66 -18.50 -16.96 -25.53
C ARG A 66 -17.41 -17.29 -24.51
N HIS A 67 -16.27 -16.60 -24.60
CA HIS A 67 -15.33 -16.42 -23.51
C HIS A 67 -16.02 -15.62 -22.39
N GLY A 68 -16.91 -16.32 -21.68
CA GLY A 68 -17.57 -15.88 -20.46
C GLY A 68 -17.23 -16.84 -19.35
N ALA A 69 -15.95 -17.22 -19.23
CA ALA A 69 -15.45 -17.71 -17.96
C ALA A 69 -15.52 -16.51 -17.01
N SER A 70 -16.64 -16.35 -16.32
CA SER A 70 -16.67 -15.69 -15.03
C SER A 70 -15.53 -16.34 -14.24
N ARG A 71 -14.37 -15.68 -14.17
CA ARG A 71 -13.27 -16.08 -13.30
C ARG A 71 -13.93 -16.17 -11.94
N ARG A 72 -14.22 -17.39 -11.47
CA ARG A 72 -14.64 -17.64 -10.09
C ARG A 72 -13.55 -17.01 -9.26
N THR A 73 -13.79 -15.80 -8.76
CA THR A 73 -12.85 -15.08 -7.93
C THR A 73 -12.63 -15.98 -6.73
N ARG A 74 -11.52 -16.70 -6.71
CA ARG A 74 -11.20 -17.61 -5.59
C ARG A 74 -11.21 -16.75 -4.34
N ARG A 75 -11.84 -17.27 -3.28
CA ARG A 75 -11.90 -16.59 -1.98
C ARG A 75 -10.47 -16.30 -1.54
N ARG A 76 -10.13 -15.03 -1.37
CA ARG A 76 -8.82 -14.56 -0.91
C ARG A 76 -8.99 -13.74 0.37
N ALA A 77 -8.07 -13.90 1.31
CA ALA A 77 -8.07 -13.20 2.59
C ALA A 77 -7.56 -11.77 2.43
N ILE A 78 -6.55 -11.55 1.58
CA ILE A 78 -5.99 -10.23 1.29
C ILE A 78 -6.10 -9.98 -0.21
N LEU A 79 -6.52 -8.79 -0.60
CA LEU A 79 -6.57 -8.36 -2.00
C LEU A 79 -5.18 -7.96 -2.48
N LYS A 80 -4.94 -7.98 -3.80
CA LYS A 80 -3.65 -7.53 -4.39
C LYS A 80 -3.29 -6.07 -4.05
N ASN A 81 -4.28 -5.24 -3.73
CA ASN A 81 -4.10 -3.85 -3.29
C ASN A 81 -3.76 -3.73 -1.77
N GLY A 82 -3.68 -4.85 -1.04
CA GLY A 82 -3.35 -4.89 0.38
C GLY A 82 -4.53 -4.71 1.35
N GLU A 83 -5.75 -4.58 0.84
CA GLU A 83 -6.96 -4.54 1.66
C GLU A 83 -7.34 -5.94 2.16
N CYS A 84 -7.74 -6.03 3.44
CA CYS A 84 -8.15 -7.29 4.04
C CYS A 84 -9.63 -7.58 3.73
N ASN A 85 -9.90 -8.68 3.06
CA ASN A 85 -11.25 -9.15 2.72
C ASN A 85 -11.84 -9.99 3.86
N ILE A 86 -11.92 -9.39 5.06
CA ILE A 86 -12.41 -10.05 6.28
C ILE A 86 -13.64 -9.29 6.80
N LEU A 87 -14.80 -9.94 6.71
CA LEU A 87 -16.04 -9.41 7.25
C LEU A 87 -16.17 -9.80 8.72
N LYS A 88 -16.05 -8.83 9.62
CA LYS A 88 -16.25 -9.05 11.07
C LYS A 88 -17.74 -9.03 11.40
N SER A 89 -18.30 -10.16 11.86
CA SER A 89 -19.70 -10.31 12.25
C SER A 89 -19.87 -10.46 13.76
N ARG A 90 -21.04 -10.07 14.30
CA ARG A 90 -21.47 -10.25 15.71
C ARG A 90 -20.52 -9.70 16.78
N ILE A 91 -20.03 -8.47 16.61
CA ILE A 91 -19.29 -7.77 17.66
C ILE A 91 -20.29 -7.10 18.63
N SER A 92 -20.46 -7.64 19.84
CA SER A 92 -21.30 -7.03 20.88
C SER A 92 -20.76 -5.64 21.27
N GLN A 93 -21.63 -4.64 21.47
CA GLN A 93 -21.26 -3.26 21.87
C GLN A 93 -20.21 -2.55 20.97
N ARG A 94 -20.19 -2.85 19.66
CA ARG A 94 -19.26 -2.23 18.70
C ARG A 94 -19.28 -0.70 18.76
N ARG A 95 -20.46 -0.08 18.72
CA ARG A 95 -20.63 1.39 18.67
C ARG A 95 -20.09 2.09 19.91
N LEU A 96 -20.28 1.50 21.09
CA LEU A 96 -19.85 2.11 22.36
C LEU A 96 -18.32 2.16 22.48
N ARG A 97 -17.62 1.10 22.03
CA ARG A 97 -16.16 1.07 22.01
C ARG A 97 -15.53 2.06 21.02
N PHE A 98 -16.17 2.28 19.86
CA PHE A 98 -15.73 3.32 18.92
C PHE A 98 -15.95 4.74 19.47
N LEU A 99 -16.99 4.96 20.27
CA LEU A 99 -17.23 6.27 20.90
C LEU A 99 -16.26 6.56 22.06
N GLN A 100 -15.82 5.53 22.78
CA GLN A 100 -14.78 5.69 23.81
C GLN A 100 -13.44 6.14 23.23
N ASP A 101 -13.13 5.75 21.99
CA ASP A 101 -11.94 6.19 21.26
C ASP A 101 -12.30 7.14 20.11
N MET A 102 -12.88 8.28 20.48
CA MET A 102 -13.34 9.30 19.53
C MET A 102 -12.20 9.89 18.70
N PHE A 103 -11.00 10.06 19.29
CA PHE A 103 -9.85 10.64 18.62
C PHE A 103 -9.38 9.75 17.45
N THR A 104 -9.12 8.46 17.68
CA THR A 104 -8.69 7.58 16.59
C THR A 104 -9.80 7.40 15.57
N THR A 105 -11.07 7.32 16.01
CA THR A 105 -12.23 7.19 15.12
C THR A 105 -12.35 8.37 14.15
N LEU A 106 -12.17 9.60 14.61
CA LEU A 106 -12.20 10.80 13.75
C LEU A 106 -11.00 10.87 12.79
N VAL A 107 -9.82 10.44 13.26
CA VAL A 107 -8.61 10.36 12.44
C VAL A 107 -8.76 9.28 11.35
N ASP A 108 -9.39 8.14 11.66
CA ASP A 108 -9.60 7.02 10.73
C ASP A 108 -10.78 7.22 9.76
N ALA A 109 -11.74 8.08 10.11
CA ALA A 109 -12.90 8.39 9.28
C ALA A 109 -12.48 8.94 7.91
N GLN A 110 -13.38 8.93 6.91
CA GLN A 110 -13.07 9.61 5.64
C GLN A 110 -13.08 11.13 5.83
N TRP A 111 -12.30 11.86 5.01
CA TRP A 111 -12.22 13.33 5.07
C TRP A 111 -13.59 14.02 5.08
N ARG A 112 -14.56 13.53 4.30
CA ARG A 112 -15.92 14.07 4.25
C ARG A 112 -16.61 14.05 5.61
N TRP A 113 -16.47 12.95 6.35
CA TRP A 113 -17.05 12.81 7.68
C TRP A 113 -16.30 13.63 8.73
N THR A 114 -14.97 13.64 8.67
CA THR A 114 -14.15 14.47 9.57
C THR A 114 -14.48 15.97 9.40
N LEU A 115 -14.56 16.47 8.17
CA LEU A 115 -14.93 17.86 7.88
C LEU A 115 -16.37 18.16 8.33
N LEU A 116 -17.33 17.27 8.05
CA LEU A 116 -18.71 17.43 8.48
C LEU A 116 -18.82 17.55 10.00
N VAL A 117 -18.12 16.70 10.75
CA VAL A 117 -18.13 16.75 12.23
C VAL A 117 -17.55 18.08 12.72
N PHE A 118 -16.48 18.60 12.13
CA PHE A 118 -15.92 19.90 12.51
C PHE A 118 -16.85 21.06 12.19
N THR A 119 -17.41 21.10 10.97
CA THR A 119 -18.37 22.14 10.59
C THR A 119 -19.58 22.12 11.53
N LEU A 120 -20.11 20.94 11.84
CA LEU A 120 -21.23 20.79 12.78
C LEU A 120 -20.83 21.23 14.19
N SER A 121 -19.64 20.88 14.68
CA SER A 121 -19.14 21.29 15.99
C SER A 121 -19.08 22.82 16.12
N PHE A 122 -18.56 23.52 15.11
CA PHE A 122 -18.53 24.98 15.10
C PHE A 122 -19.94 25.59 15.08
N ILE A 123 -20.79 25.16 14.15
CA ILE A 123 -22.15 25.69 14.03
C ILE A 123 -22.95 25.46 15.32
N LEU A 124 -22.87 24.26 15.92
CA LEU A 124 -23.54 23.96 17.18
C LEU A 124 -22.99 24.80 18.34
N SER A 125 -21.67 25.04 18.39
CA SER A 125 -21.09 25.91 19.41
C SER A 125 -21.57 27.36 19.27
N TRP A 126 -21.58 27.92 18.05
CA TRP A 126 -22.09 29.27 17.80
C TRP A 126 -23.57 29.40 18.13
N LEU A 127 -24.40 28.43 17.73
CA LEU A 127 -25.82 28.43 18.06
C LEU A 127 -26.06 28.29 19.57
N GLY A 128 -25.29 27.43 20.24
CA GLY A 128 -25.37 27.24 21.69
C GLY A 128 -25.04 28.51 22.47
N PHE A 129 -23.94 29.18 22.13
CA PHE A 129 -23.57 30.44 22.76
C PHE A 129 -24.50 31.59 22.34
N ALA A 130 -24.96 31.64 21.09
CA ALA A 130 -25.96 32.60 20.65
C ALA A 130 -27.27 32.50 21.46
N LEU A 131 -27.70 31.28 21.77
CA LEU A 131 -28.86 31.04 22.64
C LEU A 131 -28.61 31.54 24.07
N ILE A 132 -27.41 31.33 24.62
CA ILE A 132 -27.05 31.84 25.95
C ILE A 132 -27.03 33.38 25.95
N TRP A 133 -26.44 34.00 24.93
CA TRP A 133 -26.43 35.46 24.78
C TRP A 133 -27.82 36.05 24.63
N TRP A 134 -28.68 35.39 23.85
CA TRP A 134 -30.08 35.76 23.71
C TRP A 134 -30.83 35.62 25.03
N LEU A 135 -30.56 34.56 25.79
CA LEU A 135 -31.17 34.36 27.10
C LEU A 135 -30.76 35.46 28.09
N ILE A 136 -29.47 35.83 28.15
CA ILE A 136 -28.98 36.94 28.99
C ILE A 136 -29.66 38.25 28.62
N ALA A 137 -29.69 38.58 27.32
CA ALA A 137 -30.35 39.79 26.83
C ALA A 137 -31.86 39.79 27.15
N PHE A 138 -32.51 38.63 27.07
CA PHE A 138 -33.92 38.47 27.42
C PHE A 138 -34.18 38.62 28.93
N THR A 139 -33.36 38.01 29.78
CA THR A 139 -33.53 38.07 31.25
C THR A 139 -33.17 39.43 31.84
N HIS A 140 -32.22 40.14 31.23
CA HIS A 140 -31.87 41.50 31.62
C HIS A 140 -32.91 42.53 31.17
N GLY A 141 -33.70 42.23 30.13
CA GLY A 141 -34.70 43.14 29.56
C GLY A 141 -34.18 43.99 28.39
N ASP A 142 -33.01 43.65 27.83
CA ASP A 142 -32.38 44.38 26.71
C ASP A 142 -33.18 44.30 25.40
N LEU A 143 -34.06 43.30 25.29
CA LEU A 143 -34.90 43.06 24.10
C LEU A 143 -36.27 43.76 24.19
N GLU A 144 -36.54 44.50 25.27
CA GLU A 144 -37.77 45.28 25.38
C GLU A 144 -37.75 46.47 24.41
N PRO A 145 -38.90 46.87 23.81
CA PRO A 145 -38.92 47.91 22.78
C PRO A 145 -38.33 49.26 23.21
N GLU A 146 -38.40 49.57 24.51
CA GLU A 146 -37.87 50.80 25.12
C GLU A 146 -36.35 50.76 25.34
N HIS A 147 -35.75 49.56 25.33
CA HIS A 147 -34.33 49.30 25.58
C HIS A 147 -33.56 48.90 24.31
N LEU A 148 -34.23 48.84 23.16
CA LEU A 148 -33.58 48.57 21.87
C LEU A 148 -32.59 49.69 21.49
N PRO A 149 -31.55 49.39 20.68
CA PRO A 149 -30.48 50.34 20.34
C PRO A 149 -30.90 51.77 19.96
N PRO A 150 -31.95 52.03 19.15
CA PRO A 150 -32.33 53.41 18.81
C PRO A 150 -32.95 54.19 19.98
N MET A 151 -33.47 53.51 21.01
CA MET A 151 -34.15 54.14 22.16
C MET A 151 -33.24 54.25 23.39
N GLN A 152 -32.10 53.56 23.42
CA GLN A 152 -31.17 53.52 24.56
C GLN A 152 -30.67 54.89 25.01
N GLU A 153 -30.41 55.82 24.08
CA GLU A 153 -29.99 57.19 24.43
C GLU A 153 -31.10 57.96 25.15
N SER A 154 -32.37 57.70 24.80
CA SER A 154 -33.52 58.40 25.38
C SER A 154 -33.94 57.83 26.73
N THR A 155 -33.76 56.52 26.94
CA THR A 155 -34.12 55.82 28.19
C THR A 155 -32.95 55.72 29.17
N ASN A 156 -31.74 56.13 28.76
CA ASN A 156 -30.50 55.99 29.53
C ASN A 156 -30.27 54.54 30.01
N TRP A 157 -30.73 53.56 29.23
CA TRP A 157 -30.57 52.13 29.50
C TRP A 157 -29.22 51.66 28.97
N LYS A 158 -28.47 50.93 29.80
CA LYS A 158 -27.19 50.35 29.40
C LYS A 158 -27.34 48.84 29.25
N PRO A 159 -27.30 48.32 28.01
CA PRO A 159 -27.49 46.89 27.76
C PRO A 159 -26.27 46.08 28.17
N CYS A 160 -26.42 44.76 28.32
CA CYS A 160 -25.27 43.86 28.53
C CYS A 160 -24.32 43.82 27.32
N VAL A 161 -24.87 43.95 26.11
CA VAL A 161 -24.13 44.00 24.84
C VAL A 161 -24.75 45.06 23.93
N PHE A 162 -23.94 45.97 23.41
CA PHE A 162 -24.42 47.00 22.48
C PHE A 162 -24.82 46.41 21.11
N ASN A 163 -25.76 47.08 20.44
CA ASN A 163 -26.22 46.77 19.07
C ASN A 163 -26.78 45.34 18.88
N ILE A 164 -27.55 44.87 19.87
CA ILE A 164 -28.36 43.65 19.79
C ILE A 164 -29.82 44.04 19.52
N PHE A 165 -30.39 43.52 18.43
CA PHE A 165 -31.78 43.75 18.05
C PHE A 165 -32.65 42.50 18.19
N ASP A 166 -32.08 41.35 17.82
CA ASP A 166 -32.78 40.08 17.69
C ASP A 166 -31.81 38.90 17.89
N PHE A 167 -32.33 37.67 17.78
CA PHE A 167 -31.51 36.46 17.85
C PHE A 167 -30.39 36.43 16.80
N THR A 168 -30.63 36.96 15.60
CA THR A 168 -29.61 37.06 14.54
C THR A 168 -28.42 37.90 15.00
N SER A 169 -28.69 39.01 15.68
CA SER A 169 -27.66 39.88 16.26
C SER A 169 -26.85 39.16 17.33
N CYS A 170 -27.49 38.36 18.19
CA CYS A 170 -26.81 37.50 19.18
C CYS A 170 -25.95 36.40 18.52
N PHE A 171 -26.42 35.83 17.41
CA PHE A 171 -25.67 34.83 16.65
C PHE A 171 -24.42 35.41 16.00
N LEU A 172 -24.54 36.59 15.38
CA LEU A 172 -23.39 37.32 14.83
C LEU A 172 -22.38 37.65 15.94
N PHE A 173 -22.85 38.16 17.08
CA PHE A 173 -21.99 38.42 18.23
C PHE A 173 -21.28 37.15 18.71
N SER A 174 -21.99 36.03 18.83
CA SER A 174 -21.39 34.76 19.23
C SER A 174 -20.26 34.32 18.28
N ILE A 175 -20.44 34.45 16.96
CA ILE A 175 -19.38 34.17 15.99
C ILE A 175 -18.21 35.14 16.17
N GLU A 176 -18.49 36.44 16.25
CA GLU A 176 -17.49 37.50 16.40
C GLU A 176 -16.61 37.29 17.64
N THR A 177 -17.20 36.91 18.77
CA THR A 177 -16.50 36.62 20.02
C THR A 177 -15.71 35.32 19.93
N GLN A 178 -16.32 34.23 19.46
CA GLN A 178 -15.66 32.91 19.47
C GLN A 178 -14.50 32.82 18.47
N HIS A 179 -14.64 33.45 17.29
CA HIS A 179 -13.57 33.51 16.29
C HIS A 179 -12.64 34.70 16.49
N THR A 180 -12.85 35.50 17.53
CA THR A 180 -12.05 36.69 17.83
C THR A 180 -11.96 37.66 16.65
N ILE A 181 -13.03 37.77 15.85
CA ILE A 181 -13.11 38.70 14.73
C ILE A 181 -13.29 40.12 15.27
N GLY A 182 -14.25 40.27 16.21
CA GLY A 182 -14.50 41.51 16.94
C GLY A 182 -14.63 42.74 16.05
N TYR A 183 -15.67 42.81 15.22
CA TYR A 183 -15.88 43.97 14.33
C TYR A 183 -16.03 45.31 15.09
N GLY A 184 -16.31 45.26 16.40
CA GLY A 184 -16.36 46.43 17.27
C GLY A 184 -17.71 47.14 17.28
N ALA A 185 -18.64 46.77 16.40
CA ALA A 185 -20.01 47.27 16.43
C ALA A 185 -20.80 46.70 17.60
N ARG A 186 -20.53 45.46 18.01
CA ARG A 186 -21.16 44.78 19.16
C ARG A 186 -20.13 44.58 20.24
N THR A 187 -20.33 45.20 21.40
CA THR A 187 -19.36 45.19 22.51
C THR A 187 -20.08 44.95 23.83
N THR A 188 -19.47 44.09 24.67
CA THR A 188 -19.97 43.79 26.02
C THR A 188 -19.74 44.97 26.94
N THR A 189 -20.69 45.24 27.83
CA THR A 189 -20.57 46.25 28.88
C THR A 189 -20.28 45.62 30.23
N GLU A 190 -19.95 46.45 31.22
CA GLU A 190 -19.66 46.06 32.59
C GLU A 190 -20.90 45.93 33.49
N GLU A 191 -22.10 46.23 32.98
CA GLU A 191 -23.34 46.18 33.76
C GLU A 191 -23.69 44.75 34.19
N CYS A 192 -23.49 43.78 33.29
CA CYS A 192 -23.90 42.40 33.47
C CYS A 192 -22.68 41.50 33.75
N PRO A 193 -22.40 41.11 35.00
CA PRO A 193 -21.25 40.25 35.32
C PRO A 193 -21.36 38.85 34.69
N GLU A 194 -22.59 38.36 34.50
CA GLU A 194 -22.88 37.10 33.79
C GLU A 194 -22.43 37.11 32.33
N ALA A 195 -22.56 38.24 31.63
CA ALA A 195 -22.08 38.40 30.26
C ALA A 195 -20.55 38.26 30.19
N ILE A 196 -19.83 38.88 31.14
CA ILE A 196 -18.37 38.77 31.22
C ILE A 196 -17.94 37.31 31.46
N PHE A 197 -18.62 36.61 32.37
CA PHE A 197 -18.35 35.21 32.64
C PHE A 197 -18.57 34.31 31.41
N ILE A 198 -19.69 34.47 30.72
CA ILE A 198 -19.99 33.71 29.49
C ILE A 198 -19.00 34.04 28.37
N MET A 199 -18.60 35.30 28.21
CA MET A 199 -17.57 35.70 27.25
C MET A 199 -16.23 34.99 27.50
N CYS A 200 -15.79 34.92 28.76
CA CYS A 200 -14.59 34.19 29.16
C CYS A 200 -14.72 32.69 28.88
N LEU A 201 -15.85 32.08 29.28
CA LEU A 201 -16.11 30.66 29.05
C LEU A 201 -16.15 30.33 27.56
N GLN A 202 -16.83 31.15 26.75
CA GLN A 202 -16.92 31.01 25.30
C GLN A 202 -15.55 31.08 24.64
N SER A 203 -14.69 32.00 25.08
CA SER A 203 -13.33 32.14 24.58
C SER A 203 -12.51 30.87 24.86
N ILE A 204 -12.58 30.32 26.08
CA ILE A 204 -11.88 29.08 26.45
C ILE A 204 -12.39 27.90 25.61
N VAL A 205 -13.70 27.73 25.49
CA VAL A 205 -14.31 26.63 24.72
C VAL A 205 -13.96 26.76 23.23
N GLY A 206 -13.99 27.97 22.67
CA GLY A 206 -13.62 28.24 21.28
C GLY A 206 -12.18 27.81 20.97
N VAL A 207 -11.23 28.22 21.81
CA VAL A 207 -9.82 27.84 21.66
C VAL A 207 -9.63 26.33 21.80
N MET A 208 -10.32 25.67 22.74
CA MET A 208 -10.26 24.22 22.88
C MET A 208 -10.76 23.50 21.61
N ILE A 209 -11.93 23.87 21.07
CA ILE A 209 -12.48 23.27 19.85
C ILE A 209 -11.51 23.46 18.68
N GLN A 210 -10.95 24.67 18.53
CA GLN A 210 -9.99 24.97 17.48
C GLN A 210 -8.70 24.14 17.62
N ALA A 211 -8.16 24.01 18.84
CA ALA A 211 -6.97 23.21 19.11
C ALA A 211 -7.20 21.72 18.77
N PHE A 212 -8.36 21.16 19.15
CA PHE A 212 -8.73 19.78 18.78
C PHE A 212 -8.84 19.60 17.27
N MET A 213 -9.45 20.53 16.55
CA MET A 213 -9.53 20.47 15.09
C MET A 213 -8.14 20.43 14.46
N VAL A 214 -7.26 21.39 14.81
CA VAL A 214 -5.91 21.46 14.26
C VAL A 214 -5.12 20.18 14.59
N GLY A 215 -5.22 19.69 15.83
CA GLY A 215 -4.56 18.46 16.25
C GLY A 215 -5.00 17.23 15.44
N ILE A 216 -6.31 17.05 15.23
CA ILE A 216 -6.84 15.93 14.44
C ILE A 216 -6.48 16.08 12.96
N VAL A 217 -6.60 17.28 12.39
CA VAL A 217 -6.24 17.52 10.98
C VAL A 217 -4.75 17.23 10.76
N PHE A 218 -3.88 17.70 11.64
CA PHE A 218 -2.45 17.40 11.59
C PHE A 218 -2.16 15.89 11.73
N ALA A 219 -2.75 15.22 12.73
CA ALA A 219 -2.62 13.77 12.91
C ALA A 219 -3.12 12.99 11.69
N LYS A 220 -4.17 13.47 11.02
CA LYS A 220 -4.73 12.86 9.82
C LYS A 220 -3.86 13.08 8.59
N MET A 221 -3.28 14.28 8.42
CA MET A 221 -2.40 14.61 7.30
C MET A 221 -1.04 13.91 7.38
N THR A 222 -0.51 13.72 8.59
CA THR A 222 0.78 13.04 8.80
C THR A 222 0.70 11.53 8.52
N ARG A 223 -0.50 10.94 8.49
CA ARG A 223 -0.68 9.51 8.25
C ARG A 223 -0.31 9.10 6.82
N PRO A 224 0.55 8.09 6.66
CA PRO A 224 1.09 7.70 5.36
C PRO A 224 0.16 6.77 4.56
N LYS A 225 -1.13 7.09 4.45
CA LYS A 225 -2.09 6.23 3.75
C LYS A 225 -1.73 6.04 2.27
N HIS A 226 -1.34 7.12 1.60
CA HIS A 226 -0.97 7.09 0.18
C HIS A 226 0.40 6.45 -0.09
N ARG A 227 1.27 6.34 0.93
CA ARG A 227 2.60 5.72 0.75
C ARG A 227 2.51 4.22 0.50
N THR A 228 1.50 3.54 1.04
CA THR A 228 1.26 2.12 0.74
C THR A 228 0.93 1.87 -0.74
N GLN A 229 0.45 2.87 -1.47
CA GLN A 229 0.13 2.77 -2.91
C GLN A 229 1.36 2.92 -3.81
N THR A 230 2.44 3.53 -3.30
CA THR A 230 3.70 3.68 -4.07
C THR A 230 4.63 2.49 -3.90
N LEU A 231 4.34 1.63 -2.91
CA LEU A 231 5.03 0.36 -2.69
C LEU A 231 4.39 -0.71 -3.57
N LEU A 232 5.18 -1.23 -4.49
CA LEU A 232 4.74 -2.20 -5.47
C LEU A 232 5.18 -3.60 -5.10
N PHE A 233 4.30 -4.56 -5.36
CA PHE A 233 4.59 -5.98 -5.38
C PHE A 233 4.36 -6.49 -6.80
N SER A 234 5.19 -7.42 -7.25
CA SER A 234 4.99 -8.08 -8.55
C SER A 234 3.58 -8.67 -8.65
N LYS A 235 3.00 -8.63 -9.84
CA LYS A 235 1.68 -9.22 -10.10
C LYS A 235 1.67 -10.73 -9.88
N TYR A 236 2.73 -11.40 -10.30
CA TYR A 236 2.93 -12.85 -10.18
C TYR A 236 4.13 -13.16 -9.29
N ALA A 237 4.06 -14.27 -8.57
CA ALA A 237 5.24 -14.90 -8.01
C ALA A 237 5.74 -15.95 -8.99
N VAL A 238 7.04 -16.21 -9.02
CA VAL A 238 7.64 -17.17 -9.95
C VAL A 238 8.41 -18.23 -9.19
N VAL A 239 8.43 -19.45 -9.71
CA VAL A 239 9.24 -20.55 -9.19
C VAL A 239 10.24 -20.96 -10.26
N CYS A 240 11.52 -20.93 -9.95
CA CYS A 240 12.56 -21.48 -10.81
C CYS A 240 13.72 -22.05 -10.00
N GLN A 241 14.59 -22.80 -10.67
CA GLN A 241 15.83 -23.28 -10.07
C GLN A 241 16.86 -22.14 -10.02
N ARG A 242 17.52 -21.95 -8.88
CA ARG A 242 18.63 -21.01 -8.69
C ARG A 242 19.70 -21.70 -7.85
N ASP A 243 20.92 -21.77 -8.38
CA ASP A 243 22.08 -22.40 -7.73
C ASP A 243 21.83 -23.85 -7.26
N GLY A 244 21.05 -24.62 -8.03
CA GLY A 244 20.71 -26.02 -7.75
C GLY A 244 19.38 -26.21 -7.01
N ASP A 245 18.91 -25.21 -6.29
CA ASP A 245 17.69 -25.30 -5.46
C ASP A 245 16.47 -24.71 -6.16
N LEU A 246 15.28 -25.28 -5.88
CA LEU A 246 14.01 -24.64 -6.25
C LEU A 246 13.72 -23.45 -5.35
N CYS A 247 13.41 -22.31 -5.96
CA CYS A 247 13.19 -21.05 -5.25
C CYS A 247 11.87 -20.40 -5.68
N LEU A 248 11.06 -19.97 -4.70
CA LEU A 248 9.89 -19.12 -4.92
C LEU A 248 10.28 -17.66 -4.78
N MET A 249 9.95 -16.85 -5.77
CA MET A 249 10.40 -15.47 -5.88
C MET A 249 9.28 -14.50 -6.18
N PHE A 250 9.35 -13.31 -5.60
CA PHE A 250 8.49 -12.17 -5.94
C PHE A 250 9.27 -10.86 -5.83
N ARG A 251 8.88 -9.85 -6.59
CA ARG A 251 9.55 -8.57 -6.62
C ARG A 251 8.84 -7.55 -5.76
N VAL A 252 9.61 -6.68 -5.11
CA VAL A 252 9.13 -5.55 -4.32
C VAL A 252 9.86 -4.30 -4.80
N GLY A 253 9.17 -3.18 -4.97
CA GLY A 253 9.77 -1.91 -5.42
C GLY A 253 9.14 -0.67 -4.78
N ASP A 254 9.88 0.45 -4.73
CA ASP A 254 9.35 1.78 -4.39
C ASP A 254 9.34 2.66 -5.63
N LEU A 255 8.18 3.19 -5.98
CA LEU A 255 8.05 4.18 -7.06
C LEU A 255 8.65 5.54 -6.69
N ARG A 256 8.83 5.84 -5.40
CA ARG A 256 9.29 7.15 -4.94
C ARG A 256 10.81 7.19 -4.81
N LYS A 257 11.36 8.41 -4.91
CA LYS A 257 12.79 8.68 -4.67
C LYS A 257 13.18 8.69 -3.19
N SER A 258 12.24 8.93 -2.27
CA SER A 258 12.52 8.96 -0.82
C SER A 258 12.73 7.55 -0.30
N HIS A 259 13.62 7.36 0.66
CA HIS A 259 13.93 6.02 1.14
C HIS A 259 12.95 5.53 2.22
N ILE A 260 12.83 4.20 2.30
CA ILE A 260 12.18 3.50 3.40
C ILE A 260 13.28 2.94 4.30
N ILE A 261 13.35 3.49 5.50
CA ILE A 261 14.37 3.17 6.50
C ILE A 261 13.93 1.92 7.25
N GLY A 262 14.84 0.97 7.42
CA GLY A 262 14.56 -0.29 8.12
C GLY A 262 13.48 -1.12 7.43
N ALA A 263 13.52 -1.15 6.09
CA ALA A 263 12.59 -1.96 5.31
C ALA A 263 12.79 -3.45 5.62
N SER A 264 11.71 -4.13 5.98
CA SER A 264 11.69 -5.56 6.28
C SER A 264 10.54 -6.24 5.56
N VAL A 265 10.81 -7.35 4.88
CA VAL A 265 9.78 -8.12 4.18
C VAL A 265 9.55 -9.45 4.86
N ARG A 266 8.28 -9.78 5.09
CA ARG A 266 7.83 -11.05 5.65
C ARG A 266 6.85 -11.71 4.72
N ALA A 267 6.87 -13.03 4.66
CA ALA A 267 5.86 -13.81 3.93
C ALA A 267 5.24 -14.86 4.85
N GLN A 268 3.93 -15.01 4.74
CA GLN A 268 3.15 -15.99 5.50
C GLN A 268 2.31 -16.83 4.54
N LEU A 269 2.47 -18.14 4.61
CA LEU A 269 1.62 -19.11 3.94
C LEU A 269 0.34 -19.31 4.75
N ILE A 270 -0.81 -19.10 4.12
CA ILE A 270 -2.13 -19.43 4.65
C ILE A 270 -2.62 -20.68 3.92
N ARG A 271 -2.73 -21.79 4.66
CA ARG A 271 -3.20 -23.08 4.14
C ARG A 271 -4.02 -23.81 5.22
N SER A 272 -4.97 -24.63 4.81
CA SER A 272 -5.65 -25.54 5.73
C SER A 272 -4.75 -26.72 6.10
N ARG A 273 -4.62 -27.02 7.39
CA ARG A 273 -3.84 -28.14 7.92
C ARG A 273 -4.70 -28.98 8.85
N THR A 274 -4.58 -30.30 8.77
CA THR A 274 -5.14 -31.22 9.78
C THR A 274 -4.02 -31.66 10.72
N THR A 275 -4.25 -31.59 12.03
CA THR A 275 -3.28 -32.04 13.04
C THR A 275 -3.23 -33.57 13.11
N LYS A 276 -2.23 -34.13 13.79
CA LYS A 276 -2.11 -35.59 13.96
C LYS A 276 -3.27 -36.15 14.80
N GLU A 277 -3.85 -35.31 15.65
CA GLU A 277 -4.98 -35.58 16.53
C GLU A 277 -6.33 -35.43 15.80
N GLY A 278 -6.33 -35.00 14.53
CA GLY A 278 -7.53 -34.88 13.69
C GLY A 278 -8.23 -33.51 13.70
N GLU A 279 -7.65 -32.49 14.36
CA GLU A 279 -8.20 -31.13 14.34
C GLU A 279 -7.94 -30.45 13.00
N LEU A 280 -8.97 -29.88 12.38
CA LEU A 280 -8.86 -29.14 11.12
C LEU A 280 -8.64 -27.64 11.36
N LEU A 281 -7.42 -27.18 11.14
CA LEU A 281 -7.04 -25.77 11.18
C LEU A 281 -7.23 -25.14 9.79
N SER A 282 -8.39 -24.51 9.54
CA SER A 282 -8.74 -23.99 8.20
C SER A 282 -7.82 -22.88 7.65
N HIS A 283 -7.26 -22.02 8.50
CA HIS A 283 -6.43 -20.88 8.10
C HIS A 283 -5.11 -20.88 8.89
N TYR A 284 -4.42 -22.01 8.88
CA TYR A 284 -3.12 -22.14 9.56
C TYR A 284 -2.10 -21.25 8.84
N GLN A 285 -1.40 -20.41 9.62
CA GLN A 285 -0.39 -19.48 9.13
C GLN A 285 0.99 -20.06 9.42
N THR A 286 1.85 -20.10 8.41
CA THR A 286 3.24 -20.55 8.53
C THR A 286 4.14 -19.50 7.90
N GLU A 287 5.14 -19.02 8.64
CA GLU A 287 6.10 -18.05 8.12
C GLU A 287 7.04 -18.72 7.11
N LEU A 288 7.34 -18.00 6.03
CA LEU A 288 8.29 -18.43 5.00
C LEU A 288 9.59 -17.64 5.19
N GLU A 289 10.71 -18.35 5.26
CA GLU A 289 12.03 -17.73 5.32
C GLU A 289 12.35 -17.02 4.00
N LEU A 290 12.66 -15.72 4.07
CA LEU A 290 12.94 -14.90 2.90
C LEU A 290 14.36 -14.36 2.95
N ASN A 291 15.04 -14.42 1.81
CA ASN A 291 16.38 -13.92 1.62
C ASN A 291 16.40 -12.98 0.41
N ALA A 292 17.22 -11.93 0.50
CA ALA A 292 17.45 -10.99 -0.61
C ALA A 292 18.93 -11.02 -0.96
N ASP A 293 19.29 -11.74 -2.04
CA ASP A 293 20.67 -11.79 -2.59
C ASP A 293 21.79 -12.00 -1.54
N GLY A 294 21.55 -12.88 -0.56
CA GLY A 294 22.52 -13.25 0.48
C GLY A 294 22.39 -12.44 1.78
N CYS A 295 21.58 -11.39 1.81
CA CYS A 295 21.17 -10.71 3.03
C CYS A 295 19.88 -11.33 3.60
N ASP A 296 19.71 -11.19 4.91
CA ASP A 296 18.47 -11.51 5.62
C ASP A 296 17.31 -10.62 5.10
N SER A 297 16.12 -10.78 5.69
CA SER A 297 14.90 -10.05 5.34
C SER A 297 14.97 -8.51 5.48
N ASN A 298 16.09 -7.96 5.96
CA ASN A 298 16.33 -6.52 6.06
C ASN A 298 16.84 -5.98 4.72
N LEU A 299 16.06 -5.10 4.11
CA LEU A 299 16.31 -4.60 2.77
C LEU A 299 16.98 -3.23 2.81
N PHE A 300 18.01 -3.08 1.98
CA PHE A 300 18.48 -1.77 1.55
C PHE A 300 17.78 -1.37 0.26
N PHE A 301 16.67 -0.65 0.40
CA PHE A 301 15.69 -0.43 -0.67
C PHE A 301 16.03 0.79 -1.54
N ILE A 302 17.01 0.65 -2.43
CA ILE A 302 17.35 1.67 -3.45
C ILE A 302 16.62 1.40 -4.77
N TRP A 303 16.63 0.15 -5.22
CA TRP A 303 15.98 -0.30 -6.45
C TRP A 303 15.08 -1.50 -6.15
N PRO A 304 14.20 -1.91 -7.08
CA PRO A 304 13.39 -3.09 -6.91
C PRO A 304 14.20 -4.36 -6.62
N ILE A 305 13.88 -5.05 -5.53
CA ILE A 305 14.57 -6.26 -5.07
C ILE A 305 13.67 -7.47 -5.31
N THR A 306 14.28 -8.59 -5.68
CA THR A 306 13.57 -9.88 -5.77
C THR A 306 13.76 -10.64 -4.48
N MET A 307 12.68 -10.84 -3.73
CA MET A 307 12.66 -11.66 -2.53
C MET A 307 12.67 -13.13 -2.95
N VAL A 308 13.53 -13.92 -2.31
CA VAL A 308 13.75 -15.33 -2.63
C VAL A 308 13.44 -16.18 -1.39
N HIS A 309 12.50 -17.10 -1.53
CA HIS A 309 12.28 -18.19 -0.59
C HIS A 309 12.90 -19.46 -1.17
N ARG A 310 13.95 -19.99 -0.52
CA ARG A 310 14.54 -21.28 -0.90
C ARG A 310 13.64 -22.41 -0.39
N ILE A 311 13.21 -23.30 -1.28
CA ILE A 311 12.37 -24.44 -0.93
C ILE A 311 13.29 -25.57 -0.43
N ASN A 312 13.70 -25.47 0.82
CA ASN A 312 14.51 -26.47 1.52
C ASN A 312 13.62 -27.55 2.19
N ALA A 313 14.24 -28.54 2.84
CA ALA A 313 13.54 -29.61 3.56
C ALA A 313 12.59 -29.11 4.68
N ASN A 314 12.82 -27.92 5.23
CA ASN A 314 11.98 -27.31 6.26
C ASN A 314 10.83 -26.48 5.66
N SER A 315 10.87 -26.19 4.35
CA SER A 315 9.85 -25.39 3.68
C SER A 315 8.54 -26.16 3.56
N PRO A 316 7.38 -25.51 3.76
CA PRO A 316 6.08 -26.13 3.53
C PRO A 316 5.84 -26.51 2.06
N PHE A 317 6.66 -26.00 1.13
CA PHE A 317 6.61 -26.33 -0.29
C PHE A 317 7.51 -27.49 -0.71
N TYR A 318 8.23 -28.12 0.23
CA TYR A 318 9.23 -29.13 -0.10
C TYR A 318 8.69 -30.32 -0.91
N GLY A 319 7.51 -30.82 -0.54
CA GLY A 319 6.83 -31.92 -1.23
C GLY A 319 5.85 -31.50 -2.32
N VAL A 320 5.85 -30.23 -2.76
CA VAL A 320 4.88 -29.71 -3.72
C VAL A 320 5.49 -29.68 -5.12
N SER A 321 4.89 -30.41 -6.07
CA SER A 321 5.29 -30.39 -7.49
C SER A 321 4.60 -29.29 -8.28
N ALA A 322 5.04 -29.06 -9.53
CA ALA A 322 4.40 -28.09 -10.42
C ALA A 322 2.91 -28.38 -10.67
N ALA A 323 2.53 -29.67 -10.72
CA ALA A 323 1.14 -30.09 -10.89
C ALA A 323 0.31 -29.83 -9.63
N ASP A 324 0.91 -30.03 -8.45
CA ASP A 324 0.24 -29.84 -7.16
C ASP A 324 -0.07 -28.36 -6.90
N VAL A 325 0.83 -27.44 -7.28
CA VAL A 325 0.59 -25.99 -7.15
C VAL A 325 -0.74 -25.58 -7.81
N LEU A 326 -1.09 -26.19 -8.95
CA LEU A 326 -2.33 -25.86 -9.67
C LEU A 326 -3.59 -26.39 -8.97
N GLN A 327 -3.47 -27.53 -8.27
CA GLN A 327 -4.58 -28.21 -7.61
C GLN A 327 -4.79 -27.73 -6.17
N GLU A 328 -3.71 -27.39 -5.49
CA GLU A 328 -3.75 -26.95 -4.11
C GLU A 328 -4.43 -25.59 -3.93
N LYS A 329 -4.92 -25.38 -2.70
CA LYS A 329 -5.55 -24.15 -2.25
C LYS A 329 -4.75 -23.57 -1.10
N PHE A 330 -3.88 -22.64 -1.44
CA PHE A 330 -3.16 -21.83 -0.47
C PHE A 330 -3.05 -20.39 -0.97
N GLU A 331 -2.75 -19.49 -0.04
CA GLU A 331 -2.51 -18.08 -0.30
C GLU A 331 -1.23 -17.66 0.42
N ILE A 332 -0.28 -17.08 -0.31
CA ILE A 332 0.93 -16.50 0.27
C ILE A 332 0.67 -15.02 0.49
N VAL A 333 0.65 -14.58 1.73
CA VAL A 333 0.56 -13.17 2.11
C VAL A 333 1.96 -12.62 2.26
N VAL A 334 2.25 -11.52 1.57
CA VAL A 334 3.51 -10.80 1.68
C VAL A 334 3.27 -9.45 2.34
N ILE A 335 4.18 -9.07 3.23
CA ILE A 335 4.09 -7.89 4.07
C ILE A 335 5.43 -7.17 3.99
N LEU A 336 5.43 -5.92 3.55
CA LEU A 336 6.57 -5.02 3.62
C LEU A 336 6.31 -4.00 4.72
N GLU A 337 7.23 -3.93 5.68
CA GLU A 337 7.23 -2.95 6.76
C GLU A 337 8.43 -2.04 6.64
N GLY A 338 8.29 -0.79 7.06
CA GLY A 338 9.42 0.13 7.16
C GLY A 338 8.99 1.51 7.60
N THR A 339 9.98 2.35 7.89
CA THR A 339 9.76 3.73 8.37
C THR A 339 9.98 4.70 7.23
N ILE A 340 9.04 5.62 7.04
CA ILE A 340 9.15 6.63 5.98
C ILE A 340 10.07 7.75 6.43
N GLU A 341 11.14 7.98 5.67
CA GLU A 341 12.17 9.00 5.94
C GLU A 341 11.59 10.39 6.24
N SER A 342 10.62 10.86 5.45
CA SER A 342 10.08 12.21 5.59
C SER A 342 9.20 12.44 6.83
N THR A 343 8.57 11.37 7.36
CA THR A 343 7.55 11.49 8.43
C THR A 343 7.94 10.78 9.72
N GLY A 344 8.95 9.89 9.70
CA GLY A 344 9.31 9.03 10.83
C GLY A 344 8.25 8.00 11.22
N GLN A 345 7.09 7.98 10.56
CA GLN A 345 6.02 7.01 10.80
C GLN A 345 6.31 5.68 10.09
N THR A 346 5.99 4.59 10.78
CA THR A 346 6.03 3.24 10.23
C THR A 346 4.84 3.02 9.29
N THR A 347 5.10 2.33 8.19
CA THR A 347 4.08 1.93 7.21
C THR A 347 4.18 0.44 6.92
N GLN A 348 3.05 -0.17 6.58
CA GLN A 348 2.95 -1.57 6.24
C GLN A 348 2.15 -1.72 4.95
N ALA A 349 2.84 -2.14 3.88
CA ALA A 349 2.23 -2.53 2.63
C ALA A 349 2.03 -4.05 2.60
N ARG A 350 0.92 -4.51 2.03
CA ARG A 350 0.57 -5.93 1.98
C ARG A 350 0.14 -6.30 0.57
N SER A 351 0.37 -7.54 0.19
CA SER A 351 -0.20 -8.14 -1.02
C SER A 351 -0.35 -9.64 -0.79
N SER A 352 -1.00 -10.35 -1.72
CA SER A 352 -1.05 -11.80 -1.65
C SER A 352 -0.97 -12.48 -3.00
N TYR A 353 -0.45 -13.70 -3.02
CA TYR A 353 -0.36 -14.57 -4.18
C TYR A 353 -1.20 -15.81 -3.94
N THR A 354 -2.23 -15.97 -4.75
CA THR A 354 -3.00 -17.19 -4.84
C THR A 354 -2.30 -18.19 -5.75
N THR A 355 -2.68 -19.46 -5.72
CA THR A 355 -2.05 -20.50 -6.54
C THR A 355 -2.08 -20.23 -8.05
N SER A 356 -3.08 -19.52 -8.57
CA SER A 356 -3.13 -19.10 -9.98
C SER A 356 -2.22 -17.92 -10.33
N GLU A 357 -1.67 -17.25 -9.33
CA GLU A 357 -0.76 -16.11 -9.48
C GLU A 357 0.71 -16.53 -9.29
N ILE A 358 0.97 -17.84 -9.22
CA ILE A 358 2.31 -18.44 -9.13
C ILE A 358 2.64 -19.08 -10.49
N MET A 359 3.74 -18.66 -11.11
CA MET A 359 4.20 -19.17 -12.41
C MET A 359 5.42 -20.06 -12.22
N TRP A 360 5.26 -21.35 -12.50
CA TRP A 360 6.35 -22.33 -12.44
C TRP A 360 7.20 -22.29 -13.72
N GLY A 361 8.52 -22.39 -13.59
CA GLY A 361 9.46 -22.34 -14.72
C GLY A 361 9.60 -20.93 -15.32
N HIS A 362 9.38 -19.89 -14.51
CA HIS A 362 9.51 -18.51 -14.94
C HIS A 362 10.57 -17.80 -14.09
N ARG A 363 11.26 -16.83 -14.69
CA ARG A 363 12.21 -15.94 -14.03
C ARG A 363 11.87 -14.49 -14.35
N PHE A 364 12.08 -13.58 -13.42
CA PHE A 364 11.89 -12.16 -13.70
C PHE A 364 12.97 -11.62 -14.63
N VAL A 365 12.56 -10.75 -15.56
CA VAL A 365 13.47 -10.06 -16.47
C VAL A 365 14.27 -9.00 -15.69
N PRO A 366 15.58 -8.83 -15.93
CA PRO A 366 16.37 -7.74 -15.35
C PRO A 366 15.80 -6.37 -15.74
N LEU A 367 15.67 -5.47 -14.76
CA LEU A 367 15.04 -4.16 -14.95
C LEU A 367 16.01 -2.97 -14.75
N VAL A 368 17.17 -3.21 -14.15
CA VAL A 368 18.18 -2.19 -13.89
C VAL A 368 19.20 -2.23 -15.02
N THR A 369 19.37 -1.11 -15.69
CA THR A 369 20.37 -0.94 -16.77
C THR A 369 21.19 0.31 -16.51
N TYR A 370 22.47 0.28 -16.86
CA TYR A 370 23.32 1.47 -16.77
C TYR A 370 23.17 2.31 -18.03
N ASN A 371 22.66 3.53 -17.89
CA ASN A 371 22.52 4.48 -18.98
C ASN A 371 23.82 5.28 -19.10
N ARG A 372 24.59 5.03 -20.17
CA ARG A 372 25.87 5.69 -20.44
C ARG A 372 25.74 7.18 -20.76
N GLU A 373 24.61 7.63 -21.31
CA GLU A 373 24.42 9.03 -21.67
C GLU A 373 24.17 9.89 -20.42
N ARG A 374 23.36 9.37 -19.50
CA ARG A 374 23.03 10.04 -18.23
C ARG A 374 24.02 9.75 -17.10
N GLN A 375 25.03 8.90 -17.36
CA GLN A 375 26.03 8.45 -16.38
C GLN A 375 25.38 7.91 -15.08
N GLY A 376 24.31 7.14 -15.20
CA GLY A 376 23.51 6.69 -14.05
C GLY A 376 22.77 5.38 -14.28
N TYR A 377 22.33 4.76 -13.18
CA TYR A 377 21.47 3.57 -13.23
C TYR A 377 20.02 3.98 -13.50
N GLU A 378 19.43 3.36 -14.51
CA GLU A 378 18.04 3.55 -14.90
C GLU A 378 17.25 2.28 -14.59
N VAL A 379 16.08 2.47 -13.99
CA VAL A 379 15.18 1.41 -13.51
C VAL A 379 13.94 1.45 -14.39
N ASP A 380 13.82 0.46 -15.28
CA ASP A 380 12.69 0.37 -16.21
C ASP A 380 11.51 -0.37 -15.55
N TYR A 381 10.58 0.40 -14.97
CA TYR A 381 9.39 -0.15 -14.32
C TYR A 381 8.40 -0.83 -15.28
N SER A 382 8.52 -0.66 -16.60
CA SER A 382 7.68 -1.40 -17.55
C SER A 382 7.95 -2.91 -17.47
N LYS A 383 9.21 -3.29 -17.17
CA LYS A 383 9.66 -4.68 -17.00
C LYS A 383 9.51 -5.19 -15.57
N PHE A 384 8.85 -4.44 -14.69
CA PHE A 384 8.73 -4.81 -13.28
C PHE A 384 7.98 -6.14 -13.10
N ASP A 385 6.91 -6.34 -13.88
CA ASP A 385 6.09 -7.55 -13.85
C ASP A 385 6.49 -8.59 -14.91
N ASP A 386 7.44 -8.26 -15.79
CA ASP A 386 7.82 -9.10 -16.92
C ASP A 386 8.62 -10.33 -16.47
N THR A 387 8.24 -11.48 -17.02
CA THR A 387 8.87 -12.77 -16.74
C THR A 387 9.19 -13.50 -18.02
N SER A 388 10.33 -14.20 -18.06
CA SER A 388 10.71 -15.11 -19.13
C SER A 388 10.61 -16.56 -18.68
N GLN A 389 10.24 -17.45 -19.58
CA GLN A 389 10.28 -18.90 -19.33
C GLN A 389 11.72 -19.38 -19.27
N VAL A 390 12.00 -20.27 -18.32
CA VAL A 390 13.31 -20.89 -18.10
C VAL A 390 13.08 -22.38 -17.89
N ASP A 391 13.95 -23.21 -18.47
CA ASP A 391 13.89 -24.65 -18.26
C ASP A 391 14.09 -24.95 -16.76
N THR A 392 13.04 -25.48 -16.13
CA THR A 392 12.99 -25.74 -14.69
C THR A 392 12.32 -27.10 -14.49
N PRO A 393 12.87 -27.97 -13.63
CA PRO A 393 12.26 -29.25 -13.35
C PRO A 393 10.82 -29.09 -12.85
N LEU A 394 9.92 -29.96 -13.31
CA LEU A 394 8.51 -29.96 -12.93
C LEU A 394 8.22 -30.79 -11.66
N CYS A 395 9.23 -31.50 -11.17
CA CYS A 395 9.16 -32.30 -9.95
C CYS A 395 9.16 -31.42 -8.69
N SER A 396 8.83 -32.03 -7.56
CA SER A 396 8.93 -31.38 -6.25
C SER A 396 10.39 -31.15 -5.85
N ALA A 397 10.63 -30.22 -4.91
CA ALA A 397 11.97 -29.99 -4.37
C ALA A 397 12.56 -31.23 -3.69
N LYS A 398 11.71 -32.03 -3.03
CA LYS A 398 12.10 -33.32 -2.45
C LYS A 398 12.62 -34.30 -3.49
N GLU A 399 11.89 -34.49 -4.59
CA GLU A 399 12.31 -35.40 -5.67
C GLU A 399 13.58 -34.88 -6.37
N LEU A 400 13.72 -33.56 -6.47
CA LEU A 400 14.91 -32.93 -7.03
C LEU A 400 16.15 -33.18 -6.15
N ASP A 401 16.02 -33.03 -4.83
CA ASP A 401 17.08 -33.33 -3.87
C ASP A 401 17.47 -34.81 -3.89
N GLU A 402 16.48 -35.72 -3.92
CA GLU A 402 16.72 -37.17 -4.04
C GLU A 402 17.47 -37.50 -5.35
N PHE A 403 17.13 -36.83 -6.46
CA PHE A 403 17.80 -37.01 -7.73
C PHE A 403 19.27 -36.55 -7.68
N TYR A 404 19.55 -35.37 -7.11
CA TYR A 404 20.91 -34.86 -6.98
C TYR A 404 21.75 -35.65 -5.96
N GLY A 405 21.15 -36.07 -4.83
CA GLY A 405 21.80 -36.92 -3.83
C GLY A 405 22.25 -38.25 -4.44
N ASN A 406 21.36 -38.90 -5.20
CA ASN A 406 21.69 -40.15 -5.91
C ASN A 406 22.80 -39.97 -6.97
N GLN A 407 22.94 -38.78 -7.59
CA GLN A 407 24.04 -38.51 -8.51
C GLN A 407 25.37 -38.29 -7.80
N ALA A 408 25.38 -37.66 -6.62
CA ALA A 408 26.59 -37.51 -5.82
C ALA A 408 27.12 -38.88 -5.37
N ASP A 409 26.22 -39.77 -4.96
CA ASP A 409 26.56 -41.15 -4.59
C ASP A 409 27.05 -41.98 -5.79
N ARG A 410 26.50 -41.78 -7.00
CA ARG A 410 27.03 -42.46 -8.20
C ARG A 410 28.43 -41.97 -8.59
N ARG A 411 28.71 -40.67 -8.45
CA ARG A 411 30.04 -40.10 -8.74
C ARG A 411 31.09 -40.49 -7.69
N SER A 412 30.70 -40.69 -6.43
CA SER A 412 31.62 -41.21 -5.40
C SER A 412 31.96 -42.69 -5.63
N ILE A 413 31.03 -43.48 -6.18
CA ILE A 413 31.28 -44.87 -6.56
C ILE A 413 32.23 -44.96 -7.76
N GLU A 414 32.01 -44.18 -8.83
CA GLU A 414 32.89 -44.17 -10.02
C GLU A 414 34.32 -43.68 -9.71
N SER A 415 34.49 -42.76 -8.75
CA SER A 415 35.82 -42.30 -8.33
C SER A 415 36.57 -43.33 -7.47
N THR A 416 35.89 -44.34 -6.94
CA THR A 416 36.52 -45.43 -6.17
C THR A 416 37.07 -46.54 -7.08
N GLU A 417 36.55 -46.70 -8.31
CA GLU A 417 37.06 -47.69 -9.27
C GLU A 417 38.37 -47.26 -9.97
N HIS A 418 38.75 -45.98 -9.88
CA HIS A 418 40.02 -45.46 -10.39
C HIS A 418 41.11 -45.30 -9.31
N MET A 419 41.23 -46.24 -8.37
CA MET A 419 42.41 -46.29 -7.49
C MET A 419 43.55 -47.08 -8.15
N VAL A 420 44.49 -46.30 -8.69
CA VAL A 420 45.77 -46.66 -9.32
C VAL A 420 46.51 -47.81 -8.62
N LEU A 421 46.88 -48.82 -9.41
CA LEU A 421 47.93 -49.80 -9.10
C LEU A 421 49.25 -49.07 -8.75
N LYS A 422 49.60 -49.03 -7.46
CA LYS A 422 50.90 -48.54 -6.99
C LYS A 422 52.01 -49.56 -7.34
N LEU A 423 52.97 -49.14 -8.17
CA LEU A 423 54.30 -49.78 -8.24
C LEU A 423 55.21 -49.26 -7.10
N PRO A 424 56.17 -50.06 -6.58
CA PRO A 424 57.01 -49.65 -5.45
C PRO A 424 58.19 -48.75 -5.88
N GLU A 425 58.51 -47.75 -5.05
CA GLU A 425 59.62 -46.80 -5.22
C GLU A 425 61.02 -47.41 -4.99
N ARG A 426 62.02 -46.87 -5.70
CA ARG A 426 63.47 -47.16 -5.52
C ARG A 426 64.11 -46.17 -4.54
N PRO A 427 65.12 -46.58 -3.74
CA PRO A 427 65.77 -45.71 -2.75
C PRO A 427 66.84 -44.77 -3.38
N PRO A 428 67.22 -43.68 -2.67
CA PRO A 428 67.99 -42.57 -3.22
C PRO A 428 69.51 -42.80 -3.24
N ARG A 429 70.22 -42.12 -4.15
CA ARG A 429 71.70 -42.06 -4.22
C ARG A 429 72.24 -40.75 -3.63
N THR A 430 73.39 -40.86 -2.96
CA THR A 430 74.17 -39.82 -2.28
C THR A 430 75.00 -38.91 -3.21
N PRO A 431 75.52 -37.75 -2.74
CA PRO A 431 76.10 -36.69 -3.57
C PRO A 431 77.66 -36.63 -3.57
N VAL A 432 78.26 -35.96 -4.56
CA VAL A 432 79.72 -35.65 -4.69
C VAL A 432 79.92 -34.22 -5.29
N PRO A 433 80.99 -33.46 -4.96
CA PRO A 433 81.01 -31.98 -5.02
C PRO A 433 82.00 -31.28 -6.00
N ALA A 434 81.74 -29.97 -6.19
CA ALA A 434 82.60 -28.76 -6.31
C ALA A 434 83.63 -28.51 -7.47
N GLY A 435 83.65 -27.22 -7.90
CA GLY A 435 84.70 -26.50 -8.65
C GLY A 435 84.10 -25.67 -9.82
N GLU A 436 84.43 -24.42 -10.16
CA GLU A 436 85.35 -23.36 -9.71
C GLU A 436 84.99 -22.07 -10.55
N ASN A 437 85.21 -20.85 -10.03
CA ASN A 437 84.90 -19.56 -10.70
C ASN A 437 86.02 -19.11 -11.68
N PRO A 438 85.76 -18.14 -12.60
CA PRO A 438 86.11 -16.73 -12.29
C PRO A 438 85.15 -15.64 -12.88
N ALA A 439 85.13 -14.46 -12.24
CA ALA A 439 84.51 -13.19 -12.66
C ALA A 439 85.45 -12.39 -13.61
N PRO A 440 85.19 -11.14 -14.12
CA PRO A 440 84.14 -10.16 -13.75
C PRO A 440 83.53 -9.29 -14.90
N LYS A 441 82.45 -8.54 -14.62
CA LYS A 441 82.31 -7.09 -14.94
C LYS A 441 80.97 -6.51 -14.45
N ALA A 442 81.03 -5.24 -14.08
CA ALA A 442 80.02 -4.45 -13.40
C ALA A 442 79.02 -3.77 -14.34
N GLU A 443 77.77 -3.61 -13.89
CA GLU A 443 77.00 -2.37 -14.12
C GLU A 443 75.86 -2.24 -13.10
N GLN A 444 75.66 -1.02 -12.61
CA GLN A 444 74.81 -0.64 -11.50
C GLN A 444 73.57 0.11 -12.02
N LYS A 445 72.37 -0.27 -11.57
CA LYS A 445 71.24 0.67 -11.43
C LYS A 445 70.24 0.19 -10.37
N ASN A 446 70.11 1.02 -9.35
CA ASN A 446 69.31 0.83 -8.14
C ASN A 446 67.81 0.63 -8.41
N GLY A 447 67.20 -0.26 -7.62
CA GLY A 447 65.95 0.04 -6.92
C GLY A 447 64.78 -0.88 -7.25
N ASP A 448 64.74 -2.03 -6.58
CA ASP A 448 63.63 -3.00 -6.50
C ASP A 448 62.24 -2.37 -6.31
N PHE A 449 61.21 -3.05 -6.84
CA PHE A 449 60.24 -3.80 -6.02
C PHE A 449 59.55 -4.87 -6.88
N THR A 450 59.72 -6.12 -6.49
CA THR A 450 59.00 -7.30 -6.98
C THR A 450 57.79 -7.58 -6.09
N VAL A 451 56.69 -7.99 -6.73
CA VAL A 451 55.45 -8.45 -6.13
C VAL A 451 55.61 -9.93 -5.77
N THR A 452 55.38 -10.28 -4.51
CA THR A 452 55.23 -11.67 -4.08
C THR A 452 53.78 -12.13 -4.21
N LEU A 453 53.65 -13.36 -4.71
CA LEU A 453 52.45 -14.21 -4.73
C LEU A 453 51.99 -14.59 -3.31
#